data_AF-A0AA42KWI4-F1
#
_entry.id   AF-A0AA42KWI4-F1
#
_cell.length_a   1.000
_cell.length_b   1.000
_cell.length_c   1.000
_cell.angle_alpha   90.00
_cell.angle_beta   90.00
_cell.angle_gamma   90.00
#
_symmetry.space_group_name_H-M   'P 1'
#
loop_
_entity.id
_entity.type
_entity.pdbx_description
1 polymer ?
#
loop_
_entity_poly.entity_id
_entity_poly.type
_entity_poly.pdbx_seq_one_letter_code
_entity_poly.pdbx_strand_id
1 'polypeptide(L)'
;MNAPHAPLPLLTFPDADKSPLSIRAKALVFFDPRSHAVRDEVERLAPLPQPVLIHGETGTGKELLARHIHRASERPGLFVAVSCSALSRNYADAELFGYAPGAHNGPVGSRAGWFGSANGGTLYLDEIADLPLSLQQKLLRVLQEREVLRVGAREPVPVDVRLVAATSIDLGQAVKAGKFLEGLQQYLHDGNLTLPPLRERIGDIQPLAEYFLGVHAQRLELPVPQIANDTQRALEGYSWPGNIRELENVIHFALLVSPDEEIRPEHLNFSGGVTGSGSVVGTGGETEVSEASLEQLLRRPGAEAQLRALLQRLDRERG
;
A
#
# COMPACT_ATOMS: atom_id res chain seq x y z
N MET A 1 -30.86 -19.10 10.68
CA MET A 1 -29.78 -20.10 10.58
C MET A 1 -28.60 -19.42 9.91
N ASN A 2 -27.69 -18.84 10.70
CA ASN A 2 -26.49 -18.17 10.21
C ASN A 2 -25.42 -19.24 9.97
N ALA A 3 -24.99 -19.41 8.72
CA ALA A 3 -23.80 -20.21 8.43
C ALA A 3 -22.57 -19.50 9.02
N PRO A 4 -21.64 -20.21 9.68
CA PRO A 4 -20.36 -19.61 10.06
C PRO A 4 -19.60 -19.25 8.79
N HIS A 5 -19.31 -17.96 8.60
CA HIS A 5 -18.38 -17.52 7.57
C HIS A 5 -17.01 -18.13 7.86
N ALA A 6 -16.58 -19.09 7.05
CA ALA A 6 -15.21 -19.58 7.10
C ALA A 6 -14.25 -18.41 6.79
N PRO A 7 -13.22 -18.16 7.60
CA PRO A 7 -12.30 -17.06 7.36
C PRO A 7 -11.51 -17.34 6.07
N LEU A 8 -11.60 -16.41 5.11
CA LEU A 8 -10.94 -16.55 3.81
C LEU A 8 -9.41 -16.39 4.00
N PRO A 9 -8.59 -17.31 3.44
CA PRO A 9 -7.13 -17.25 3.56
C PRO A 9 -6.49 -16.15 2.69
N LEU A 10 -7.27 -15.54 1.80
CA LEU A 10 -6.87 -14.52 0.84
C LEU A 10 -7.78 -13.30 0.98
N LEU A 11 -7.19 -12.13 1.27
CA LEU A 11 -7.84 -10.82 1.24
C LEU A 11 -7.57 -10.13 -0.10
N THR A 12 -8.63 -9.90 -0.86
CA THR A 12 -8.62 -9.12 -2.10
C THR A 12 -9.75 -8.08 -2.06
N PHE A 13 -9.62 -7.02 -2.87
CA PHE A 13 -10.65 -5.98 -2.98
C PHE A 13 -11.20 -5.96 -4.42
N PRO A 14 -12.53 -6.02 -4.63
CA PRO A 14 -13.14 -5.92 -5.96
C PRO A 14 -12.86 -4.58 -6.63
N ASP A 15 -12.84 -4.56 -7.97
CA ASP A 15 -12.59 -3.36 -8.76
C ASP A 15 -13.59 -2.22 -8.54
N ALA A 16 -14.80 -2.52 -8.06
CA ALA A 16 -15.86 -1.53 -7.77
C ALA A 16 -15.63 -0.76 -6.46
N ASP A 17 -14.77 -1.26 -5.56
CA ASP A 17 -14.41 -0.60 -4.28
C ASP A 17 -13.15 0.27 -4.40
N LYS A 18 -12.72 0.53 -5.64
CA LYS A 18 -11.65 1.48 -5.94
C LYS A 18 -12.11 2.89 -5.54
N SER A 19 -11.71 3.33 -4.35
CA SER A 19 -11.47 4.76 -4.17
C SER A 19 -10.41 5.14 -5.21
N PRO A 20 -10.62 6.17 -6.06
CA PRO A 20 -9.77 6.49 -7.19
C PRO A 20 -8.32 6.89 -6.83
N LEU A 21 -7.91 6.78 -5.56
CA LEU A 21 -6.63 7.30 -5.08
C LEU A 21 -5.63 6.31 -4.47
N SER A 22 -5.92 5.04 -4.22
CA SER A 22 -4.87 4.16 -3.66
C SER A 22 -5.23 2.68 -3.63
N ILE A 23 -4.84 1.92 -4.65
CA ILE A 23 -4.55 0.50 -4.42
C ILE A 23 -3.21 0.22 -5.09
N ARG A 24 -2.15 0.11 -4.28
CA ARG A 24 -0.77 -0.18 -4.73
C ARG A 24 -0.33 -1.63 -4.50
N ALA A 25 -1.08 -2.40 -3.69
CA ALA A 25 -0.96 -3.85 -3.53
C ALA A 25 -2.35 -4.46 -3.66
N LYS A 26 -2.50 -5.57 -4.39
CA LYS A 26 -3.83 -6.12 -4.76
C LYS A 26 -4.30 -7.31 -3.94
N ALA A 27 -3.42 -7.90 -3.12
CA ALA A 27 -3.75 -9.03 -2.25
C ALA A 27 -2.88 -9.08 -1.00
N LEU A 28 -3.47 -9.62 0.06
CA LEU A 28 -2.79 -10.04 1.28
C LEU A 28 -3.27 -11.46 1.59
N VAL A 29 -2.36 -12.39 1.88
CA VAL A 29 -2.71 -13.75 2.29
C VAL A 29 -2.27 -13.98 3.72
N PHE A 30 -2.89 -14.96 4.38
CA PHE A 30 -2.51 -15.41 5.72
C PHE A 30 -2.42 -16.94 5.74
N PHE A 31 -1.35 -17.49 5.16
CA PHE A 31 -1.05 -18.93 5.20
C PHE A 31 0.07 -19.22 6.20
N ASP A 32 1.04 -18.32 6.33
CA ASP A 32 2.09 -18.44 7.33
C ASP A 32 1.51 -18.29 8.76
N PRO A 33 1.98 -19.06 9.75
CA PRO A 33 1.54 -18.92 11.14
C PRO A 33 1.67 -17.50 11.70
N ARG A 34 2.69 -16.74 11.28
CA ARG A 34 2.84 -15.34 11.69
C ARG A 34 1.74 -14.45 11.10
N SER A 35 1.39 -14.70 9.85
CA SER A 35 0.32 -13.98 9.17
C SER A 35 -1.05 -14.34 9.76
N HIS A 36 -1.28 -15.59 10.14
CA HIS A 36 -2.47 -15.99 10.90
C HIS A 36 -2.59 -15.21 12.23
N ALA A 37 -1.50 -15.10 12.99
CA ALA A 37 -1.52 -14.35 14.25
C ALA A 37 -1.91 -12.87 14.03
N VAL A 38 -1.42 -12.23 12.96
CA VAL A 38 -1.80 -10.86 12.59
C VAL A 38 -3.28 -10.78 12.24
N ARG A 39 -3.82 -11.75 11.49
CA ARG A 39 -5.25 -11.79 11.16
C ARG A 39 -6.11 -11.89 12.42
N ASP A 40 -5.76 -12.81 13.32
CA ASP A 40 -6.52 -13.04 14.55
C ASP A 40 -6.48 -11.79 15.47
N GLU A 41 -5.37 -11.05 15.47
CA GLU A 41 -5.27 -9.78 16.18
C GLU A 41 -6.12 -8.69 15.55
N VAL A 42 -6.14 -8.61 14.21
CA VAL A 42 -7.02 -7.69 13.47
C VAL A 42 -8.49 -7.99 13.74
N GLU A 43 -8.89 -9.26 13.75
CA GLU A 43 -10.28 -9.66 14.06
C GLU A 43 -10.72 -9.20 15.47
N ARG A 44 -9.79 -9.18 16.44
CA ARG A 44 -10.06 -8.66 17.78
C ARG A 44 -10.11 -7.13 17.83
N LEU A 45 -9.25 -6.43 17.10
CA LEU A 45 -9.15 -4.97 17.12
C LEU A 45 -10.19 -4.29 16.22
N ALA A 46 -10.63 -4.94 15.15
CA ALA A 46 -11.56 -4.37 14.18
C ALA A 46 -12.90 -3.87 14.78
N PRO A 47 -13.60 -4.59 15.68
CA PRO A 47 -14.85 -4.09 16.25
C PRO A 47 -14.66 -2.96 17.29
N LEU A 48 -13.44 -2.72 17.76
CA LEU A 48 -13.16 -1.70 18.78
C LEU A 48 -13.08 -0.30 18.16
N PRO A 49 -13.53 0.75 18.85
CA PRO A 49 -13.48 2.13 18.33
C PRO A 49 -12.09 2.77 18.43
N GLN A 50 -11.17 2.13 19.14
CA GLN A 50 -9.82 2.65 19.39
C GLN A 50 -9.02 2.82 18.08
N PRO A 51 -8.07 3.77 18.06
CA PRO A 51 -7.16 3.91 16.94
C PRO A 51 -6.30 2.67 16.78
N VAL A 52 -5.87 2.38 15.56
CA VAL A 52 -4.99 1.26 15.25
C VAL A 52 -3.72 1.78 14.57
N LEU A 53 -2.56 1.35 15.04
CA LEU A 53 -1.27 1.63 14.43
C LEU A 53 -0.71 0.35 13.81
N ILE A 54 -0.47 0.38 12.50
CA ILE A 54 0.11 -0.74 11.74
C ILE A 54 1.59 -0.44 11.51
N HIS A 55 2.45 -1.11 12.23
CA HIS A 55 3.89 -1.09 12.02
C HIS A 55 4.29 -2.14 10.97
N GLY A 56 5.07 -1.74 9.97
CA GLY A 56 5.59 -2.68 8.98
C GLY A 56 6.37 -2.00 7.86
N GLU A 57 7.25 -2.77 7.22
CA GLU A 57 8.08 -2.27 6.13
C GLU A 57 7.24 -1.80 4.93
N THR A 58 7.86 -0.99 4.07
CA THR A 58 7.26 -0.55 2.81
C THR A 58 6.92 -1.76 1.93
N GLY A 59 5.73 -1.76 1.33
CA GLY A 59 5.30 -2.82 0.41
C GLY A 59 4.78 -4.10 1.11
N THR A 60 4.63 -4.12 2.43
CA THR A 60 4.09 -5.28 3.18
C THR A 60 2.57 -5.47 3.07
N GLY A 61 1.84 -4.45 2.60
CA GLY A 61 0.36 -4.50 2.47
C GLY A 61 -0.42 -3.82 3.60
N LYS A 62 0.19 -2.86 4.32
CA LYS A 62 -0.45 -2.12 5.43
C LYS A 62 -1.82 -1.52 5.08
N GLU A 63 -1.96 -0.93 3.90
CA GLU A 63 -3.25 -0.35 3.46
C GLU A 63 -4.35 -1.41 3.30
N LEU A 64 -4.02 -2.60 2.78
CA LEU A 64 -4.99 -3.69 2.63
C LEU A 64 -5.49 -4.15 4.01
N LEU A 65 -4.58 -4.23 4.98
CA LEU A 65 -4.92 -4.56 6.36
C LEU A 65 -5.82 -3.48 6.99
N ALA A 66 -5.51 -2.20 6.78
CA ALA A 66 -6.32 -1.07 7.24
C ALA A 66 -7.74 -1.08 6.65
N ARG A 67 -7.88 -1.40 5.36
CA ARG A 67 -9.19 -1.55 4.72
C ARG A 67 -9.97 -2.73 5.28
N HIS A 68 -9.30 -3.83 5.61
CA HIS A 68 -9.93 -4.97 6.27
C HIS A 68 -10.44 -4.61 7.66
N ILE A 69 -9.63 -3.90 8.47
CA ILE A 69 -10.04 -3.35 9.77
C ILE A 69 -11.30 -2.49 9.64
N HIS A 70 -11.34 -1.58 8.65
CA HIS A 70 -12.50 -0.73 8.41
C HIS A 70 -13.76 -1.55 8.09
N ARG A 71 -13.67 -2.52 7.17
CA ARG A 71 -14.80 -3.40 6.82
C ARG A 71 -15.32 -4.21 8.01
N ALA A 72 -14.41 -4.78 8.79
CA ALA A 72 -14.75 -5.57 9.97
C ALA A 72 -15.23 -4.71 11.17
N SER A 73 -15.07 -3.39 11.10
CA SER A 73 -15.59 -2.47 12.12
C SER A 73 -17.05 -2.08 11.95
N GLU A 74 -17.69 -2.48 10.84
CA GLU A 74 -19.09 -2.17 10.49
C GLU A 74 -19.45 -0.68 10.47
N ARG A 75 -18.45 0.22 10.45
CA ARG A 75 -18.67 1.67 10.36
C ARG A 75 -19.26 2.03 8.99
N PRO A 76 -20.38 2.79 8.94
CA PRO A 76 -21.09 3.06 7.68
C PRO A 76 -20.44 4.15 6.81
N GLY A 77 -19.53 4.96 7.37
CA GLY A 77 -18.86 6.03 6.65
C GLY A 77 -17.71 5.54 5.75
N LEU A 78 -17.10 6.47 5.02
CA LEU A 78 -16.06 6.15 4.03
C LEU A 78 -14.71 5.77 4.66
N PHE A 79 -13.98 4.90 3.98
CA PHE A 79 -12.54 4.73 4.17
C PHE A 79 -11.77 5.75 3.33
N VAL A 80 -11.11 6.69 3.99
CA VAL A 80 -10.31 7.73 3.34
C VAL A 80 -8.83 7.44 3.59
N ALA A 81 -8.09 7.10 2.54
CA ALA A 81 -6.66 6.86 2.60
C ALA A 81 -5.85 8.08 2.17
N VAL A 82 -4.83 8.41 2.97
CA VAL A 82 -3.94 9.55 2.76
C VAL A 82 -2.51 9.10 2.99
N SER A 83 -1.63 9.41 2.04
CA SER A 83 -0.20 9.21 2.20
C SER A 83 0.45 10.49 2.74
N CYS A 84 1.00 10.43 3.95
CA CYS A 84 1.57 11.60 4.62
C CYS A 84 2.82 12.15 3.90
N SER A 85 3.57 11.28 3.23
CA SER A 85 4.73 11.67 2.41
C SER A 85 4.36 12.44 1.14
N ALA A 86 3.12 12.29 0.65
CA ALA A 86 2.62 12.98 -0.54
C ALA A 86 2.04 14.38 -0.24
N LEU A 87 1.96 14.77 1.04
CA LEU A 87 1.35 16.04 1.45
C LEU A 87 2.22 17.23 1.09
N SER A 88 1.64 18.18 0.34
CA SER A 88 2.29 19.47 0.14
C SER A 88 2.28 20.27 1.45
N ARG A 89 3.46 20.65 1.95
CA ARG A 89 3.60 21.42 3.20
C ARG A 89 2.77 22.70 3.22
N ASN A 90 2.55 23.31 2.06
CA ASN A 90 1.80 24.57 1.93
C ASN A 90 0.28 24.39 2.02
N TYR A 91 -0.22 23.19 1.72
CA TYR A 91 -1.67 22.92 1.60
C TYR A 91 -2.17 21.82 2.54
N ALA A 92 -1.28 21.13 3.24
CA ALA A 92 -1.62 19.99 4.09
C ALA A 92 -2.70 20.31 5.14
N ASP A 93 -2.68 21.51 5.72
CA ASP A 93 -3.73 21.96 6.64
C ASP A 93 -5.13 22.01 5.97
N ALA A 94 -5.20 22.60 4.77
CA ALA A 94 -6.44 22.73 4.02
C ALA A 94 -6.93 21.39 3.46
N GLU A 95 -6.03 20.45 3.17
CA GLU A 95 -6.37 19.10 2.72
C GLU A 95 -6.89 18.22 3.87
N LEU A 96 -6.20 18.21 5.01
CA LEU A 96 -6.59 17.42 6.19
C LEU A 96 -7.87 17.96 6.82
N PHE A 97 -7.90 19.26 7.14
CA PHE A 97 -8.93 19.87 7.98
C PHE A 97 -9.99 20.63 7.18
N GLY A 98 -9.76 20.87 5.88
CA GLY A 98 -10.68 21.64 5.05
C GLY A 98 -10.51 23.15 5.22
N TYR A 99 -11.27 23.91 4.43
CA TYR A 99 -11.25 25.38 4.47
C TYR A 99 -12.66 25.96 4.29
N ALA A 100 -12.90 27.09 4.94
CA ALA A 100 -14.11 27.88 4.79
C ALA A 100 -14.05 28.77 3.52
N PRO A 101 -15.21 29.24 3.00
CA PRO A 101 -15.22 30.19 1.89
C PRO A 101 -14.36 31.43 2.21
N GLY A 102 -13.47 31.81 1.29
CA GLY A 102 -12.62 32.99 1.44
C GLY A 102 -11.38 32.83 2.34
N ALA A 103 -11.15 31.64 2.91
CA ALA A 103 -10.00 31.36 3.78
C ALA A 103 -8.70 31.01 3.04
N HIS A 104 -8.78 30.76 1.73
CA HIS A 104 -7.66 30.30 0.92
C HIS A 104 -7.73 30.93 -0.48
N ASN A 105 -6.58 31.22 -1.09
CA ASN A 105 -6.45 31.74 -2.47
C ASN A 105 -6.81 30.66 -3.53
N GLY A 106 -7.91 29.96 -3.32
CA GLY A 106 -8.39 28.83 -4.13
C GLY A 106 -9.81 29.05 -4.65
N PRO A 107 -10.40 28.04 -5.33
CA PRO A 107 -11.70 28.15 -5.97
C PRO A 107 -12.79 28.62 -5.01
N VAL A 108 -13.72 29.43 -5.52
CA VAL A 108 -14.89 29.94 -4.77
C VAL A 108 -15.71 28.76 -4.25
N GLY A 109 -15.56 28.44 -2.96
CA GLY A 109 -16.25 27.32 -2.32
C GLY A 109 -15.64 26.94 -0.97
N SER A 110 -16.34 26.07 -0.24
CA SER A 110 -15.83 25.44 0.98
C SER A 110 -15.45 24.00 0.70
N ARG A 111 -14.41 23.47 1.37
CA ARG A 111 -14.02 22.05 1.28
C ARG A 111 -14.01 21.44 2.68
N ALA A 112 -14.60 20.25 2.81
CA ALA A 112 -14.74 19.56 4.09
C ALA A 112 -13.42 19.00 4.66
N GLY A 113 -12.39 18.81 3.82
CA GLY A 113 -11.15 18.15 4.19
C GLY A 113 -11.30 16.63 4.35
N TRP A 114 -10.19 15.92 4.54
CA TRP A 114 -10.22 14.46 4.72
C TRP A 114 -10.94 14.02 5.99
N PHE A 115 -10.83 14.79 7.09
CA PHE A 115 -11.62 14.54 8.30
C PHE A 115 -13.13 14.63 8.04
N GLY A 116 -13.57 15.63 7.28
CA GLY A 116 -14.97 15.75 6.89
C GLY A 116 -15.43 14.61 5.98
N SER A 117 -14.58 14.19 5.03
CA SER A 117 -14.88 13.05 4.14
C SER A 117 -14.92 11.70 4.86
N ALA A 118 -14.11 11.53 5.91
CA ALA A 118 -14.02 10.29 6.70
C ALA A 118 -15.07 10.22 7.83
N ASN A 119 -15.95 11.22 7.95
CA ASN A 119 -16.93 11.30 9.03
C ASN A 119 -17.87 10.08 9.02
N GLY A 120 -18.09 9.49 10.20
CA GLY A 120 -18.79 8.21 10.38
C GLY A 120 -18.01 6.98 9.92
N GLY A 121 -16.78 7.15 9.43
CA GLY A 121 -15.97 6.13 8.76
C GLY A 121 -14.57 6.00 9.35
N THR A 122 -13.56 5.84 8.51
CA THR A 122 -12.17 5.62 8.91
C THR A 122 -11.19 6.45 8.09
N LEU A 123 -10.31 7.17 8.77
CA LEU A 123 -9.19 7.87 8.16
C LEU A 123 -7.93 7.01 8.28
N TYR A 124 -7.37 6.62 7.14
CA TYR A 124 -6.09 5.93 7.05
C TYR A 124 -4.96 6.90 6.73
N LEU A 125 -3.94 6.92 7.59
CA LEU A 125 -2.73 7.74 7.40
C LEU A 125 -1.51 6.83 7.17
N ASP A 126 -1.01 6.79 5.94
CA ASP A 126 0.18 6.03 5.56
C ASP A 126 1.45 6.83 5.83
N GLU A 127 2.43 6.18 6.48
CA GLU A 127 3.68 6.79 6.97
C GLU A 127 3.43 8.02 7.86
N ILE A 128 2.62 7.85 8.92
CA ILE A 128 2.25 8.93 9.85
C ILE A 128 3.47 9.67 10.46
N ALA A 129 4.61 8.99 10.56
CA ALA A 129 5.87 9.56 11.04
C ALA A 129 6.39 10.73 10.16
N ASP A 130 5.95 10.80 8.90
CA ASP A 130 6.34 11.88 7.97
C ASP A 130 5.51 13.16 8.16
N LEU A 131 4.48 13.15 9.02
CA LEU A 131 3.72 14.35 9.31
C LEU A 131 4.60 15.41 10.01
N PRO A 132 4.56 16.68 9.57
CA PRO A 132 5.12 17.78 10.33
C PRO A 132 4.54 17.87 11.76
N LEU A 133 5.37 18.20 12.75
CA LEU A 133 4.95 18.33 14.16
C LEU A 133 3.72 19.24 14.36
N SER A 134 3.62 20.33 13.60
CA SER A 134 2.48 21.24 13.66
C SER A 134 1.17 20.55 13.28
N LEU A 135 1.19 19.65 12.29
CA LEU A 135 0.03 18.85 11.90
C LEU A 135 -0.24 17.75 12.90
N GLN A 136 0.78 17.14 13.49
CA GLN A 136 0.60 16.13 14.55
C GLN A 136 -0.13 16.71 15.77
N GLN A 137 0.20 17.94 16.18
CA GLN A 137 -0.49 18.63 17.28
C GLN A 137 -1.97 18.88 16.95
N LYS A 138 -2.27 19.37 15.74
CA LYS A 138 -3.65 19.58 15.29
C LYS A 138 -4.41 18.27 15.18
N LEU A 139 -3.78 17.23 14.63
CA LEU A 139 -4.33 15.88 14.52
C LEU A 139 -4.73 15.35 15.89
N LEU A 140 -3.82 15.39 16.88
CA LEU A 140 -4.11 14.95 18.24
C LEU A 140 -5.30 15.69 18.84
N ARG A 141 -5.36 17.02 18.65
CA ARG A 141 -6.46 17.86 19.12
C ARG A 141 -7.81 17.42 18.52
N VAL A 142 -7.87 17.23 17.20
CA VAL A 142 -9.10 16.79 16.51
C VAL A 142 -9.55 15.41 17.00
N LEU A 143 -8.62 14.48 17.24
CA LEU A 143 -8.93 13.14 17.73
C LEU A 143 -9.48 13.15 19.17
N GLN A 144 -8.92 14.01 20.03
CA GLN A 144 -9.35 14.14 21.43
C GLN A 144 -10.66 14.91 21.57
N GLU A 145 -10.80 16.05 20.88
CA GLU A 145 -11.98 16.92 20.96
C GLU A 145 -13.16 16.37 20.12
N ARG A 146 -12.88 15.48 19.15
CA ARG A 146 -13.86 14.99 18.14
C ARG A 146 -14.51 16.12 17.35
N GLU A 147 -13.74 17.17 17.11
CA GLU A 147 -14.18 18.35 16.39
C GLU A 147 -13.04 18.83 15.47
N VAL A 148 -13.39 19.31 14.28
CA VAL A 148 -12.45 19.87 13.31
C VAL A 148 -12.74 21.35 13.08
N LEU A 149 -11.72 22.18 13.24
CA LEU A 149 -11.77 23.59 12.87
C LEU A 149 -11.17 23.76 11.46
N ARG A 150 -12.02 24.06 10.47
CA ARG A 150 -11.57 24.33 9.10
C ARG A 150 -10.73 25.59 9.05
N VAL A 151 -9.77 25.65 8.14
CA VAL A 151 -8.94 26.85 7.94
C VAL A 151 -9.85 28.05 7.64
N GLY A 152 -9.70 29.11 8.42
CA GLY A 152 -10.48 30.35 8.34
C GLY A 152 -11.94 30.25 8.81
N ALA A 153 -12.39 29.09 9.33
CA ALA A 153 -13.66 29.00 10.05
C ALA A 153 -13.51 29.56 11.48
N ARG A 154 -14.61 30.04 12.03
CA ARG A 154 -14.69 30.49 13.43
C ARG A 154 -15.25 29.43 14.37
N GLU A 155 -16.05 28.51 13.83
CA GLU A 155 -16.74 27.49 14.60
C GLU A 155 -16.21 26.10 14.21
N PRO A 156 -15.92 25.24 15.20
CA PRO A 156 -15.55 23.85 14.96
C PRO A 156 -16.77 23.03 14.52
N VAL A 157 -16.52 21.93 13.81
CA VAL A 157 -17.55 21.00 13.34
C VAL A 157 -17.31 19.63 13.97
N PRO A 158 -18.32 18.99 14.60
CA PRO A 158 -18.16 17.67 15.18
C PRO A 158 -17.87 16.62 14.10
N VAL A 159 -16.95 15.71 14.41
CA VAL A 159 -16.53 14.61 13.54
C VAL A 159 -16.40 13.31 14.33
N ASP A 160 -16.90 12.22 13.74
CA ASP A 160 -16.75 10.86 14.26
C ASP A 160 -15.88 10.06 13.29
N VAL A 161 -14.57 10.10 13.51
CA VAL A 161 -13.57 9.46 12.63
C VAL A 161 -12.76 8.47 13.44
N ARG A 162 -12.72 7.21 13.00
CA ARG A 162 -11.75 6.24 13.50
C ARG A 162 -10.42 6.44 12.78
N LEU A 163 -9.33 6.50 13.53
CA LEU A 163 -7.98 6.58 12.96
C LEU A 163 -7.37 5.20 12.79
N VAL A 164 -6.86 4.91 11.60
CA VAL A 164 -5.91 3.81 11.36
C VAL A 164 -4.64 4.42 10.79
N ALA A 165 -3.52 4.33 11.51
CA ALA A 165 -2.25 4.86 11.08
C ALA A 165 -1.32 3.72 10.65
N ALA A 166 -0.38 3.99 9.76
CA ALA A 166 0.67 3.06 9.40
C ALA A 166 2.04 3.74 9.38
N THR A 167 3.08 2.98 9.69
CA THR A 167 4.45 3.47 9.61
C THR A 167 5.47 2.35 9.45
N SER A 168 6.57 2.66 8.78
CA SER A 168 7.78 1.85 8.71
C SER A 168 8.83 2.24 9.75
N ILE A 169 8.60 3.33 10.50
CA ILE A 169 9.56 3.91 11.45
C ILE A 169 9.14 3.60 12.88
N ASP A 170 10.12 3.33 13.74
CA ASP A 170 9.92 3.24 15.18
C ASP A 170 9.53 4.63 15.74
N LEU A 171 8.25 4.77 16.13
CA LEU A 171 7.73 6.03 16.67
C LEU A 171 8.39 6.41 18.00
N GLY A 172 8.83 5.45 18.82
CA GLY A 172 9.55 5.74 20.06
C GLY A 172 10.91 6.38 19.80
N GLN A 173 11.63 5.94 18.77
CA GLN A 173 12.85 6.61 18.31
C GLN A 173 12.55 7.99 17.68
N ALA A 174 11.46 8.10 16.93
CA ALA A 174 11.04 9.38 16.34
C ALA A 174 10.69 10.43 17.42
N VAL A 175 10.06 10.01 18.52
CA VAL A 175 9.80 10.87 19.70
C VAL A 175 11.12 11.33 20.33
N LYS A 176 12.06 10.42 20.59
CA LYS A 176 13.39 10.76 21.14
C LYS A 176 14.17 11.73 20.26
N ALA A 177 14.00 11.63 18.94
CA ALA A 177 14.60 12.52 17.96
C ALA A 177 13.86 13.86 17.80
N GLY A 178 12.77 14.09 18.53
CA GLY A 178 11.95 15.31 18.43
C GLY A 178 11.22 15.43 17.09
N LYS A 179 11.00 14.33 16.36
CA LYS A 179 10.29 14.30 15.07
C LYS A 179 8.85 13.85 15.19
N PHE A 180 8.47 13.28 16.33
CA PHE A 180 7.12 12.81 16.59
C PHE A 180 6.63 13.26 17.97
N LEU A 181 5.35 13.58 18.07
CA LEU A 181 4.71 14.07 19.29
C LEU A 181 4.40 12.90 20.22
N GLU A 182 4.95 12.93 21.44
CA GLU A 182 4.75 11.90 22.46
C GLU A 182 3.26 11.64 22.74
N GLY A 183 2.45 12.69 22.87
CA GLY A 183 1.01 12.54 23.10
C GLY A 183 0.28 11.79 21.98
N LEU A 184 0.71 11.94 20.72
CA LEU A 184 0.13 11.20 19.59
C LEU A 184 0.61 9.75 19.59
N GLN A 185 1.86 9.48 19.97
CA GLN A 185 2.37 8.12 20.11
C GLN A 185 1.61 7.36 21.21
N GLN A 186 1.35 8.02 22.33
CA GLN A 186 0.59 7.43 23.43
C GLN A 186 -0.88 7.20 23.06
N TYR A 187 -1.50 8.11 22.29
CA TYR A 187 -2.85 7.92 21.75
C TYR A 187 -2.97 6.68 20.85
N LEU A 188 -1.91 6.32 20.13
CA LEU A 188 -1.86 5.18 19.21
C LEU A 188 -1.42 3.86 19.87
N HIS A 189 -1.02 3.89 21.14
CA HIS A 189 -0.33 2.78 21.78
C HIS A 189 -1.19 1.52 21.93
N ASP A 190 -2.47 1.68 22.31
CA ASP A 190 -3.35 0.58 22.69
C ASP A 190 -3.81 -0.30 21.51
N GLY A 191 -3.66 0.18 20.28
CA GLY A 191 -4.05 -0.52 19.06
C GLY A 191 -2.88 -0.87 18.15
N ASN A 192 -1.75 -1.29 18.70
CA ASN A 192 -0.56 -1.58 17.91
C ASN A 192 -0.63 -2.96 17.22
N LEU A 193 -0.35 -2.98 15.92
CA LEU A 193 -0.29 -4.17 15.07
C LEU A 193 1.03 -4.20 14.33
N THR A 194 1.74 -5.33 14.38
CA THR A 194 2.98 -5.50 13.62
C THR A 194 2.75 -6.43 12.44
N LEU A 195 2.91 -5.91 11.22
CA LEU A 195 2.85 -6.69 9.99
C LEU A 195 4.28 -7.11 9.59
N PRO A 196 4.66 -8.40 9.72
CA PRO A 196 6.01 -8.84 9.44
C PRO A 196 6.36 -8.71 7.95
N PRO A 197 7.65 -8.48 7.64
CA PRO A 197 8.13 -8.46 6.27
C PRO A 197 7.97 -9.84 5.61
N LEU A 198 7.91 -9.89 4.28
CA LEU A 198 7.61 -11.10 3.51
C LEU A 198 8.60 -12.23 3.78
N ARG A 199 9.89 -11.90 3.99
CA ARG A 199 10.95 -12.87 4.37
C ARG A 199 10.72 -13.59 5.69
N GLU A 200 9.87 -13.06 6.57
CA GLU A 200 9.53 -13.67 7.84
C GLU A 200 8.26 -14.54 7.77
N ARG A 201 7.53 -14.46 6.65
CA ARG A 201 6.27 -15.17 6.40
C ARG A 201 6.34 -15.94 5.08
N ILE A 202 7.31 -16.83 4.99
CA ILE A 202 7.65 -17.56 3.75
C ILE A 202 6.44 -18.36 3.22
N GLY A 203 5.58 -18.87 4.11
CA GLY A 203 4.36 -19.59 3.72
C GLY A 203 3.36 -18.77 2.89
N ASP A 204 3.47 -17.44 2.90
CA ASP A 204 2.63 -16.54 2.10
C ASP A 204 3.15 -16.32 0.66
N ILE A 205 4.41 -16.68 0.37
CA ILE A 205 5.04 -16.36 -0.92
C ILE A 205 4.39 -17.14 -2.06
N GLN A 206 4.22 -18.46 -1.91
CA GLN A 206 3.60 -19.29 -2.96
C GLN A 206 2.18 -18.81 -3.30
N PRO A 207 1.26 -18.67 -2.34
CA PRO A 207 -0.12 -18.30 -2.66
C PRO A 207 -0.21 -16.89 -3.24
N LEU A 208 0.66 -15.95 -2.82
CA LEU A 208 0.74 -14.62 -3.42
C LEU A 208 1.24 -14.68 -4.86
N ALA A 209 2.29 -15.46 -5.13
CA ALA A 209 2.84 -15.61 -6.48
C ALA A 209 1.81 -16.18 -7.45
N GLU A 210 1.12 -17.25 -7.06
CA GLU A 210 0.04 -17.87 -7.84
C GLU A 210 -1.12 -16.90 -8.07
N TYR A 211 -1.51 -16.14 -7.05
CA TYR A 211 -2.55 -15.12 -7.18
C TYR A 211 -2.18 -14.04 -8.19
N PHE A 212 -0.99 -13.43 -8.08
CA PHE A 212 -0.55 -12.40 -9.01
C PHE A 212 -0.43 -12.94 -10.42
N LEU A 213 0.06 -14.16 -10.56
CA LEU A 213 0.17 -14.81 -11.85
C LEU A 213 -1.20 -14.97 -12.53
N GLY A 214 -2.19 -15.47 -11.80
CA GLY A 214 -3.57 -15.59 -12.30
C GLY A 214 -4.18 -14.25 -12.69
N VAL A 215 -4.04 -13.22 -11.84
CA VAL A 215 -4.55 -11.86 -12.11
C VAL A 215 -3.90 -11.26 -13.35
N HIS A 216 -2.58 -11.39 -13.51
CA HIS A 216 -1.87 -10.80 -14.64
C HIS A 216 -2.10 -11.58 -15.94
N ALA A 217 -2.11 -12.90 -15.90
CA ALA A 217 -2.42 -13.74 -17.06
C ALA A 217 -3.82 -13.44 -17.60
N GLN A 218 -4.82 -13.35 -16.72
CA GLN A 218 -6.19 -12.97 -17.09
C GLN A 218 -6.23 -11.59 -17.75
N ARG A 219 -5.55 -10.59 -17.18
CA ARG A 219 -5.51 -9.22 -17.74
C ARG A 219 -4.83 -9.14 -19.10
N LEU A 220 -3.85 -10.01 -19.36
CA LEU A 220 -3.11 -10.09 -20.61
C LEU A 220 -3.74 -11.05 -21.63
N GLU A 221 -4.85 -11.70 -21.28
CA GLU A 221 -5.50 -12.74 -22.10
C GLU A 221 -4.56 -13.90 -22.44
N LEU A 222 -3.68 -14.25 -21.50
CA LEU A 222 -2.72 -15.34 -21.60
C LEU A 222 -3.18 -16.56 -20.79
N PRO A 223 -2.79 -17.79 -21.17
CA PRO A 223 -2.93 -18.95 -20.29
C PRO A 223 -2.11 -18.72 -19.01
N VAL A 224 -2.59 -19.26 -17.88
CA VAL A 224 -1.88 -19.18 -16.60
C VAL A 224 -0.76 -20.23 -16.61
N PRO A 225 0.53 -19.83 -16.63
CA PRO A 225 1.61 -20.80 -16.58
C PRO A 225 1.75 -21.40 -15.17
N GLN A 226 2.40 -22.56 -15.07
CA GLN A 226 2.79 -23.16 -13.80
C GLN A 226 4.08 -22.50 -13.27
N ILE A 227 4.28 -22.49 -11.95
CA ILE A 227 5.56 -22.09 -11.35
C ILE A 227 6.38 -23.36 -11.16
N ALA A 228 7.57 -23.43 -11.78
CA ALA A 228 8.45 -24.57 -11.60
C ALA A 228 8.94 -24.69 -10.14
N ASN A 229 9.21 -25.91 -9.68
CA ASN A 229 9.61 -26.16 -8.29
C ASN A 229 10.92 -25.47 -7.89
N ASP A 230 11.86 -25.32 -8.82
CA ASP A 230 13.11 -24.58 -8.62
C ASP A 230 12.87 -23.06 -8.56
N THR A 231 11.94 -22.54 -9.36
CA THR A 231 11.45 -21.15 -9.27
C THR A 231 10.83 -20.88 -7.92
N GLN A 232 9.98 -21.78 -7.42
CA GLN A 232 9.35 -21.65 -6.12
C GLN A 232 10.39 -21.56 -5.00
N ARG A 233 11.40 -22.44 -5.02
CA ARG A 233 12.52 -22.38 -4.07
C ARG A 233 13.31 -21.07 -4.17
N ALA A 234 13.50 -20.55 -5.38
CA ALA A 234 14.17 -19.27 -5.59
C ALA A 234 13.36 -18.10 -5.01
N LEU A 235 12.03 -18.11 -5.18
CA LEU A 235 11.13 -17.12 -4.59
C LEU A 235 11.14 -17.17 -3.06
N GLU A 236 11.12 -18.36 -2.46
CA GLU A 236 11.17 -18.55 -1.00
C GLU A 236 12.53 -18.19 -0.39
N GLY A 237 13.62 -18.36 -1.14
CA GLY A 237 14.98 -18.07 -0.68
C GLY A 237 15.40 -16.60 -0.78
N TYR A 238 14.60 -15.74 -1.41
CA TYR A 238 14.92 -14.33 -1.61
C TYR A 238 14.44 -13.46 -0.42
N SER A 239 15.16 -12.38 -0.12
CA SER A 239 14.93 -11.55 1.06
C SER A 239 13.77 -10.54 0.92
N TRP A 240 13.29 -10.31 -0.30
CA TRP A 240 12.15 -9.44 -0.61
C TRP A 240 12.23 -8.03 0.03
N PRO A 241 13.28 -7.22 -0.26
CA PRO A 241 13.40 -5.86 0.28
C PRO A 241 12.21 -4.95 -0.05
N GLY A 242 11.52 -5.17 -1.18
CA GLY A 242 10.28 -4.47 -1.55
C GLY A 242 9.00 -5.22 -1.19
N ASN A 243 9.10 -6.33 -0.44
CA ASN A 243 7.98 -7.13 0.07
C ASN A 243 7.00 -7.54 -1.06
N ILE A 244 5.68 -7.51 -0.79
CA ILE A 244 4.63 -7.95 -1.72
C ILE A 244 4.67 -7.15 -3.03
N ARG A 245 5.00 -5.85 -2.96
CA ARG A 245 5.10 -4.99 -4.15
C ARG A 245 6.21 -5.45 -5.10
N GLU A 246 7.35 -5.87 -4.55
CA GLU A 246 8.43 -6.44 -5.37
C GLU A 246 8.02 -7.79 -5.94
N LEU A 247 7.41 -8.67 -5.14
CA LEU A 247 6.89 -9.96 -5.60
C LEU A 247 5.91 -9.79 -6.77
N GLU A 248 4.92 -8.90 -6.68
CA GLU A 248 3.98 -8.62 -7.78
C GLU A 248 4.73 -8.20 -9.06
N ASN A 249 5.73 -7.33 -8.95
CA ASN A 249 6.51 -6.88 -10.09
C ASN A 249 7.36 -8.01 -10.71
N VAL A 250 8.01 -8.83 -9.89
CA VAL A 250 8.83 -9.95 -10.34
C VAL A 250 7.97 -10.98 -11.07
N ILE A 251 6.81 -11.33 -10.53
CA ILE A 251 5.88 -12.29 -11.15
C ILE A 251 5.29 -11.72 -12.45
N HIS A 252 4.91 -10.44 -12.46
CA HIS A 252 4.43 -9.78 -13.68
C HIS A 252 5.51 -9.77 -14.77
N PHE A 253 6.75 -9.46 -14.43
CA PHE A 253 7.87 -9.52 -15.37
C PHE A 253 8.12 -10.94 -15.88
N ALA A 254 8.15 -11.92 -14.99
CA ALA A 254 8.37 -13.33 -15.33
C ALA A 254 7.32 -13.85 -16.33
N LEU A 255 6.04 -13.45 -16.16
CA LEU A 255 4.97 -13.75 -17.12
C LEU A 255 5.20 -13.13 -18.50
N LEU A 256 5.77 -11.92 -18.58
CA LEU A 256 6.02 -11.24 -19.87
C LEU A 256 7.20 -11.84 -20.64
N VAL A 257 8.21 -12.37 -19.95
CA VAL A 257 9.43 -12.89 -20.58
C VAL A 257 9.40 -14.40 -20.81
N SER A 258 8.56 -15.13 -20.06
CA SER A 258 8.40 -16.58 -20.20
C SER A 258 7.84 -16.94 -21.58
N PRO A 259 8.48 -17.86 -22.33
CA PRO A 259 8.08 -18.18 -23.68
C PRO A 259 6.92 -19.20 -23.80
N ASP A 260 6.52 -19.94 -22.76
CA ASP A 260 5.23 -20.67 -22.64
C ASP A 260 5.19 -21.61 -21.40
N GLU A 261 3.96 -21.94 -20.94
CA GLU A 261 3.48 -22.91 -19.90
C GLU A 261 4.13 -22.95 -18.51
N GLU A 262 5.40 -22.58 -18.33
CA GLU A 262 6.12 -22.74 -17.06
C GLU A 262 7.06 -21.56 -16.78
N ILE A 263 6.98 -21.00 -15.56
CA ILE A 263 7.91 -19.98 -15.07
C ILE A 263 9.13 -20.67 -14.44
N ARG A 264 10.31 -20.36 -14.98
CA ARG A 264 11.62 -20.87 -14.56
C ARG A 264 12.43 -19.80 -13.81
N PRO A 265 13.47 -20.18 -13.06
CA PRO A 265 14.27 -19.22 -12.28
C PRO A 265 14.90 -18.12 -13.15
N GLU A 266 15.26 -18.43 -14.40
CA GLU A 266 15.83 -17.49 -15.37
C GLU A 266 14.87 -16.37 -15.79
N HIS A 267 13.57 -16.53 -15.55
CA HIS A 267 12.56 -15.50 -15.81
C HIS A 267 12.41 -14.53 -14.63
N LEU A 268 12.97 -14.83 -13.45
CA LEU A 268 12.87 -13.98 -12.27
C LEU A 268 13.95 -12.89 -12.31
N ASN A 269 13.52 -11.63 -12.25
CA ASN A 269 14.42 -10.49 -12.16
C ASN A 269 14.43 -9.90 -10.74
N PHE A 270 15.28 -10.45 -9.87
CA PHE A 270 15.46 -9.93 -8.52
C PHE A 270 16.28 -8.64 -8.52
N SER A 271 15.93 -7.69 -7.64
CA SER A 271 16.52 -6.35 -7.61
C SER A 271 17.99 -6.27 -7.10
N GLY A 272 18.72 -7.39 -7.10
CA GLY A 272 20.12 -7.50 -6.66
C GLY A 272 21.04 -8.41 -7.50
N GLY A 273 20.63 -8.81 -8.70
CA GLY A 273 21.40 -9.74 -9.55
C GLY A 273 22.42 -9.11 -10.48
N VAL A 274 23.45 -8.43 -9.96
CA VAL A 274 24.74 -8.28 -10.66
C VAL A 274 25.80 -9.06 -9.88
N THR A 275 26.00 -10.33 -10.24
CA THR A 275 27.23 -11.05 -9.89
C THR A 275 28.06 -11.21 -11.16
N GLY A 276 28.94 -10.23 -11.36
CA GLY A 276 30.00 -10.23 -12.36
C GLY A 276 30.98 -9.11 -12.00
N SER A 277 32.03 -9.48 -11.25
CA SER A 277 33.15 -8.67 -10.75
C SER A 277 33.52 -7.42 -11.56
N GLY A 278 33.59 -6.26 -10.88
CA GLY A 278 34.24 -5.06 -11.40
C GLY A 278 33.88 -3.82 -10.60
N SER A 279 34.82 -3.37 -9.75
CA SER A 279 34.80 -2.10 -9.02
C SER A 279 34.35 -0.91 -9.89
N VAL A 280 33.51 0.00 -9.34
CA VAL A 280 33.68 1.47 -9.34
C VAL A 280 32.55 2.15 -8.52
N VAL A 281 32.95 3.18 -7.79
CA VAL A 281 32.21 4.10 -6.92
C VAL A 281 31.27 5.04 -7.71
N GLY A 282 30.09 5.39 -7.18
CA GLY A 282 29.42 6.67 -7.49
C GLY A 282 27.90 6.70 -7.62
N THR A 283 27.23 7.28 -6.60
CA THR A 283 26.08 8.22 -6.64
C THR A 283 24.93 8.08 -7.66
N GLY A 284 23.72 7.86 -7.13
CA GLY A 284 22.51 8.67 -7.40
C GLY A 284 21.72 8.46 -8.69
N GLY A 285 20.41 8.22 -8.53
CA GLY A 285 19.37 8.63 -9.48
C GLY A 285 18.97 7.61 -10.55
N GLU A 286 17.66 7.37 -10.62
CA GLU A 286 16.88 6.87 -11.76
C GLU A 286 17.20 5.44 -12.26
N THR A 287 16.22 4.55 -12.10
CA THR A 287 16.20 3.20 -12.67
C THR A 287 16.08 3.30 -14.20
N GLU A 288 17.21 3.52 -14.87
CA GLU A 288 17.31 3.33 -16.32
C GLU A 288 17.22 1.83 -16.62
N VAL A 289 16.17 1.46 -17.36
CA VAL A 289 16.05 0.13 -17.96
C VAL A 289 17.22 -0.02 -18.93
N SER A 290 18.17 -0.91 -18.62
CA SER A 290 19.38 -1.06 -19.42
C SER A 290 19.04 -1.36 -20.90
N GLU A 291 19.72 -0.67 -21.81
CA GLU A 291 19.60 -0.82 -23.26
C GLU A 291 19.78 -2.28 -23.71
N ALA A 292 20.56 -3.07 -22.96
CA ALA A 292 20.76 -4.50 -23.14
C ALA A 292 19.48 -5.35 -22.94
N SER A 293 18.57 -4.92 -22.04
CA SER A 293 17.28 -5.57 -21.83
C SER A 293 16.29 -5.27 -22.95
N LEU A 294 16.37 -4.06 -23.52
CA LEU A 294 15.59 -3.65 -24.70
C LEU A 294 16.07 -4.36 -25.98
N GLU A 295 17.39 -4.50 -26.16
CA GLU A 295 17.94 -5.24 -27.31
C GLU A 295 17.58 -6.73 -27.29
N GLN A 296 17.52 -7.37 -26.12
CA GLN A 296 17.06 -8.76 -26.02
C GLN A 296 15.57 -8.91 -26.36
N LEU A 297 14.75 -7.90 -26.05
CA LEU A 297 13.33 -7.87 -26.43
C LEU A 297 13.14 -7.72 -27.95
N LEU A 298 14.01 -6.92 -28.60
CA LEU A 298 13.93 -6.60 -30.03
C LEU A 298 14.47 -7.70 -30.96
N ARG A 299 15.20 -8.70 -30.44
CA ARG A 299 15.74 -9.81 -31.23
C ARG A 299 14.77 -10.98 -31.46
N ARG A 300 13.54 -10.94 -30.91
CA ARG A 300 12.55 -12.02 -31.06
C ARG A 300 11.75 -11.89 -32.37
N PRO A 301 11.58 -12.96 -33.16
CA PRO A 301 10.59 -12.97 -34.24
C PRO A 301 9.19 -12.85 -33.63
N GLY A 302 8.45 -11.79 -34.00
CA GLY A 302 7.11 -11.49 -33.47
C GLY A 302 7.05 -10.35 -32.44
N ALA A 303 8.19 -9.89 -31.91
CA ALA A 303 8.24 -8.75 -30.98
C ALA A 303 7.74 -7.45 -31.61
N GLU A 304 7.91 -7.27 -32.93
CA GLU A 304 7.39 -6.11 -33.66
C GLU A 304 5.86 -6.04 -33.65
N ALA A 305 5.17 -7.18 -33.65
CA ALA A 305 3.70 -7.21 -33.62
C ALA A 305 3.17 -6.80 -32.24
N GLN A 306 3.83 -7.26 -31.18
CA GLN A 306 3.49 -6.93 -29.79
C GLN A 306 3.85 -5.48 -29.44
N LEU A 307 5.00 -4.98 -29.91
CA LEU A 307 5.41 -3.58 -29.74
C LEU A 307 4.51 -2.63 -30.54
N ARG A 308 4.11 -2.99 -31.77
CA ARG A 308 3.11 -2.21 -32.54
C ARG A 308 1.75 -2.21 -31.86
N ALA A 309 1.31 -3.32 -31.27
CA ALA A 309 0.05 -3.36 -30.54
C ALA A 309 0.09 -2.49 -29.27
N LEU A 310 1.23 -2.44 -28.58
CA LEU A 310 1.44 -1.59 -27.39
C LEU A 310 1.47 -0.10 -27.76
N LEU A 311 2.19 0.26 -28.83
CA LEU A 311 2.26 1.63 -29.32
C LEU A 311 0.92 2.13 -29.88
N GLN A 312 0.17 1.28 -30.60
CA GLN A 312 -1.18 1.61 -31.08
C GLN A 312 -2.20 1.79 -29.94
N ARG A 313 -2.02 1.13 -28.79
CA ARG A 313 -2.85 1.36 -27.60
C ARG A 313 -2.50 2.69 -26.92
N LEU A 314 -1.21 3.01 -26.81
CA LEU A 314 -0.75 4.28 -26.22
C LEU A 314 -1.13 5.52 -27.05
N ASP A 315 -1.16 5.39 -28.38
CA ASP A 315 -1.59 6.47 -29.27
C ASP A 315 -3.12 6.71 -29.24
N ARG A 316 -3.91 5.67 -28.91
CA ARG A 316 -5.37 5.81 -28.73
C ARG A 316 -5.75 6.44 -27.39
N GLU A 317 -4.90 6.36 -26.37
CA GLU A 317 -5.13 6.98 -25.06
C GLU A 317 -4.64 8.45 -24.99
N ARG A 318 -3.93 8.92 -26.03
CA ARG A 318 -3.45 10.31 -26.16
C ARG A 318 -4.25 11.17 -27.15
N GLY A 319 -5.30 10.61 -27.76
CA GLY A 319 -6.22 11.30 -28.67
C GLY A 319 -7.53 11.68 -28.00
#